data_AF-A0AAJ0F7C6-F1
#
_entry.id   AF-A0AAJ0F7C6-F1
#
_cell.length_a   1.000
_cell.length_b   1.000
_cell.length_c   1.000
_cell.angle_alpha   90.00
_cell.angle_beta   90.00
_cell.angle_gamma   90.00
#
_symmetry.space_group_name_H-M   'P 1'
#
loop_
_entity.id
_entity.type
_entity.pdbx_description
1 polymer ?
#
loop_
_entity_poly.entity_id
_entity_poly.type
_entity_poly.pdbx_seq_one_letter_code
_entity_poly.pdbx_strand_id
1 'polypeptide(L)'
;MNTHSYPHVKFGSELFPYELKNITSLNFTADWALSPTNKSAVGVDAQGLNDVHCVANVALDIWADMDPALAGNETHAGIEIMIWLGVFGPAWPLGWDKKTTRFRQTVGGYTFTLYSGTGPKGQDVFTWVPDTNYTVIAHDFAPLVQHLWKTGLVDGSASVGIIAFGSEMFFSTEPVTFQAKSLAMDVEDGRPKPSAASSWKPLGRLGWLGYASTNVKQWLGHILLSACRTSTIFAGVVLVPVV
;
A
#
# COMPACT_ATOMS: atom_id res chain seq x y z
N MET A 1 -14.12 15.73 4.43
CA MET A 1 -14.75 15.02 3.30
C MET A 1 -14.87 13.58 3.70
N ASN A 2 -15.97 12.91 3.35
CA ASN A 2 -16.14 11.49 3.64
C ASN A 2 -15.84 10.69 2.37
N THR A 3 -15.14 9.57 2.50
CA THR A 3 -14.94 8.62 1.40
C THR A 3 -16.29 8.05 0.99
N HIS A 4 -16.62 8.13 -0.31
CA HIS A 4 -17.85 7.60 -0.89
C HIS A 4 -17.71 6.11 -1.22
N SER A 5 -16.55 5.71 -1.74
CA SER A 5 -16.25 4.30 -2.01
C SER A 5 -14.77 4.02 -1.92
N TYR A 6 -14.42 2.78 -1.59
CA TYR A 6 -13.04 2.30 -1.58
C TYR A 6 -12.92 0.94 -2.29
N PRO A 7 -13.00 0.89 -3.63
CA PRO A 7 -12.65 -0.31 -4.38
C PRO A 7 -11.18 -0.68 -4.16
N HIS A 8 -10.93 -1.88 -3.59
CA HIS A 8 -9.59 -2.35 -3.28
C HIS A 8 -9.41 -3.87 -3.45
N VAL A 9 -8.15 -4.29 -3.49
CA VAL A 9 -7.71 -5.69 -3.37
C VAL A 9 -7.07 -5.88 -2.00
N LYS A 10 -7.49 -6.90 -1.25
CA LYS A 10 -6.86 -7.27 0.03
C LYS A 10 -5.73 -8.28 -0.21
N PHE A 11 -4.63 -8.09 0.50
CA PHE A 11 -3.53 -9.03 0.56
C PHE A 11 -3.65 -9.89 1.82
N GLY A 12 -3.86 -11.19 1.64
CA GLY A 12 -3.85 -12.15 2.74
C GLY A 12 -2.48 -12.81 2.88
N SER A 13 -1.88 -12.76 4.07
CA SER A 13 -0.66 -13.51 4.40
C SER A 13 -0.94 -14.41 5.60
N GLU A 14 -0.36 -15.61 5.62
CA GLU A 14 -0.36 -16.46 6.83
C GLU A 14 0.38 -15.82 8.01
N LEU A 15 1.15 -14.75 7.77
CA LEU A 15 1.77 -13.97 8.83
C LEU A 15 0.75 -13.20 9.65
N PHE A 16 -0.37 -12.78 9.07
CA PHE A 16 -1.30 -11.90 9.76
C PHE A 16 -2.24 -12.66 10.71
N PRO A 17 -2.53 -12.11 11.90
CA PRO A 17 -2.07 -10.83 12.42
C PRO A 17 -0.60 -10.85 12.94
N TYR A 18 0.19 -9.81 12.63
CA TYR A 18 1.63 -9.74 12.97
C TYR A 18 2.07 -8.38 13.51
N GLU A 19 2.90 -8.35 14.56
CA GLU A 19 3.36 -7.10 15.18
C GLU A 19 4.17 -6.21 14.21
N LEU A 20 3.83 -4.91 14.17
CA LEU A 20 4.48 -3.90 13.31
C LEU A 20 6.01 -3.87 13.44
N LYS A 21 6.54 -4.00 14.67
CA LYS A 21 7.99 -3.97 14.93
C LYS A 21 8.75 -5.16 14.32
N ASN A 22 8.05 -6.24 14.01
CA ASN A 22 8.64 -7.46 13.45
C ASN A 22 8.54 -7.50 11.91
N ILE A 23 7.86 -6.54 11.27
CA ILE A 23 7.81 -6.40 9.81
C ILE A 23 9.13 -5.77 9.33
N THR A 24 9.92 -6.54 8.60
CA THR A 24 11.25 -6.12 8.13
C THR A 24 11.27 -5.65 6.69
N SER A 25 10.35 -6.16 5.88
CA SER A 25 10.18 -5.84 4.48
C SER A 25 8.69 -5.76 4.16
N LEU A 26 8.31 -4.77 3.36
CA LEU A 26 7.00 -4.57 2.77
C LEU A 26 7.22 -4.24 1.30
N ASN A 27 7.59 -5.26 0.53
CA ASN A 27 7.83 -5.14 -0.90
C ASN A 27 6.50 -5.01 -1.62
N PHE A 28 6.29 -3.89 -2.29
CA PHE A 28 5.09 -3.61 -3.04
C PHE A 28 5.43 -3.24 -4.48
N THR A 29 4.74 -3.89 -5.42
CA THR A 29 4.79 -3.57 -6.84
C THR A 29 3.39 -3.29 -7.35
N ALA A 30 3.21 -2.15 -8.01
CA ALA A 30 1.96 -1.84 -8.70
C ALA A 30 2.20 -1.12 -10.02
N ASP A 31 1.40 -1.46 -11.02
CA ASP A 31 1.11 -0.65 -12.21
C ASP A 31 -0.39 -0.40 -12.20
N TRP A 32 -0.78 0.85 -11.99
CA TRP A 32 -2.18 1.23 -11.87
C TRP A 32 -2.55 2.41 -12.76
N ALA A 33 -3.85 2.55 -13.00
CA ALA A 33 -4.44 3.61 -13.79
C ALA A 33 -5.72 4.14 -13.13
N LEU A 34 -6.02 5.41 -13.42
CA LEU A 34 -7.25 6.06 -13.00
C LEU A 34 -7.75 6.98 -14.13
N SER A 35 -8.99 6.78 -14.55
CA SER A 35 -9.59 7.60 -15.62
C SER A 35 -11.10 7.63 -15.53
N PRO A 36 -11.78 8.63 -16.12
CA PRO A 36 -13.20 8.55 -16.38
C PRO A 36 -13.56 7.25 -17.12
N THR A 37 -14.66 6.60 -16.75
CA THR A 37 -15.04 5.27 -17.25
C THR A 37 -15.26 5.25 -18.77
N ASN A 38 -15.69 6.37 -19.35
CA ASN A 38 -15.89 6.51 -20.80
C ASN A 38 -14.58 6.69 -21.61
N LYS A 39 -13.41 6.70 -20.94
CA LYS A 39 -12.11 6.81 -21.58
C LYS A 39 -11.26 5.59 -21.25
N SER A 40 -10.85 4.86 -22.29
CA SER A 40 -9.87 3.78 -22.16
C SER A 40 -8.48 4.40 -21.99
N ALA A 41 -8.13 4.76 -20.76
CA ALA A 41 -6.78 5.21 -20.47
C ALA A 41 -5.90 4.02 -20.09
N VAL A 42 -4.74 3.91 -20.73
CA VAL A 42 -3.66 2.98 -20.35
C VAL A 42 -2.91 3.49 -19.11
N GLY A 43 -3.34 4.59 -18.50
CA GLY A 43 -2.69 5.25 -17.37
C GLY A 43 -3.62 6.27 -16.73
N VAL A 44 -3.05 7.25 -16.04
CA VAL A 44 -3.82 8.32 -15.39
C VAL A 44 -4.22 9.38 -16.42
N ASP A 45 -5.53 9.61 -16.62
CA ASP A 45 -6.05 10.72 -17.44
C ASP A 45 -6.30 11.96 -16.56
N ALA A 46 -5.22 12.68 -16.21
CA ALA A 46 -5.31 13.82 -15.30
C ALA A 46 -6.29 14.91 -15.77
N GLN A 47 -6.35 15.18 -17.08
CA GLN A 47 -7.28 16.17 -17.63
C GLN A 47 -8.71 15.66 -17.54
N GLY A 48 -8.98 14.42 -17.97
CA GLY A 48 -10.33 13.85 -17.87
C GLY A 48 -10.84 13.77 -16.44
N LEU A 49 -9.97 13.42 -15.49
CA LEU A 49 -10.30 13.41 -14.06
C LEU A 49 -10.64 14.82 -13.55
N ASN A 50 -9.91 15.84 -14.00
CA ASN A 50 -10.23 17.23 -13.67
C ASN A 50 -11.56 17.69 -14.30
N ASP A 51 -11.85 17.30 -15.55
CA ASP A 51 -13.08 17.64 -16.25
C ASP A 51 -14.34 17.09 -15.56
N VAL A 52 -14.21 15.96 -14.86
CA VAL A 52 -15.29 15.36 -14.05
C VAL A 52 -15.18 15.71 -12.56
N HIS A 53 -14.34 16.68 -12.21
CA HIS A 53 -14.11 17.12 -10.84
C HIS A 53 -13.77 15.98 -9.86
N CYS A 54 -13.02 14.98 -10.33
CA CYS A 54 -12.65 13.83 -9.52
C CYS A 54 -11.83 14.26 -8.29
N VAL A 55 -12.29 13.82 -7.13
CA VAL A 55 -11.59 13.92 -5.85
C VAL A 55 -11.36 12.51 -5.35
N ALA A 56 -10.10 12.09 -5.36
CA ALA A 56 -9.72 10.72 -5.06
C ALA A 56 -8.29 10.61 -4.57
N ASN A 57 -7.98 9.51 -3.90
CA ASN A 57 -6.62 9.03 -3.75
C ASN A 57 -6.48 7.61 -4.32
N VAL A 58 -5.25 7.15 -4.47
CA VAL A 58 -4.91 5.74 -4.66
C VAL A 58 -3.94 5.38 -3.56
N ALA A 59 -4.24 4.37 -2.76
CA ALA A 59 -3.57 4.13 -1.50
C ALA A 59 -3.32 2.65 -1.24
N LEU A 60 -2.21 2.38 -0.57
CA LEU A 60 -2.00 1.16 0.19
C LEU A 60 -2.41 1.43 1.64
N ASP A 61 -3.43 0.72 2.13
CA ASP A 61 -3.93 0.86 3.48
C ASP A 61 -3.57 -0.37 4.32
N ILE A 62 -3.12 -0.11 5.54
CA ILE A 62 -2.61 -1.10 6.49
C ILE A 62 -3.37 -0.88 7.79
N TRP A 63 -4.21 -1.84 8.18
CA TRP A 63 -4.94 -1.80 9.43
C TRP A 63 -4.22 -2.59 10.51
N ALA A 64 -4.10 -1.98 11.67
CA ALA A 64 -3.46 -2.57 12.83
C ALA A 64 -4.25 -2.30 14.12
N ASP A 65 -4.08 -3.17 15.10
CA ASP A 65 -4.69 -3.03 16.42
C ASP A 65 -3.83 -3.69 17.50
N MET A 66 -3.95 -3.20 18.73
CA MET A 66 -3.35 -3.84 19.91
C MET A 66 -4.03 -5.16 20.26
N ASP A 67 -5.31 -5.32 19.90
CA ASP A 67 -6.03 -6.59 19.89
C ASP A 67 -5.94 -7.23 18.49
N PRO A 68 -5.16 -8.32 18.30
CA PRO A 68 -5.04 -8.99 17.02
C PRO A 68 -6.38 -9.47 16.43
N ALA A 69 -7.41 -9.67 17.26
CA ALA A 69 -8.75 -10.04 16.78
C ALA A 69 -9.48 -8.89 16.07
N LEU A 70 -9.11 -7.63 16.38
CA LEU A 70 -9.67 -6.43 15.75
C LEU A 70 -8.85 -5.95 14.55
N ALA A 71 -7.55 -6.28 14.51
CA ALA A 71 -6.65 -5.91 13.42
C ALA A 71 -7.13 -6.37 12.03
N GLY A 72 -7.88 -7.48 11.99
CA GLY A 72 -8.49 -8.03 10.78
C GLY A 72 -9.81 -7.35 10.35
N ASN A 73 -10.17 -6.21 10.93
CA ASN A 73 -11.44 -5.54 10.68
C ASN A 73 -11.23 -4.06 10.36
N GLU A 74 -11.35 -3.70 9.08
CA GLU A 74 -11.16 -2.33 8.55
C GLU A 74 -12.05 -1.28 9.25
N THR A 75 -13.17 -1.69 9.85
CA THR A 75 -14.09 -0.79 10.55
C THR A 75 -13.73 -0.59 12.03
N HIS A 76 -13.03 -1.56 12.64
CA HIS A 76 -12.80 -1.59 14.09
C HIS A 76 -11.33 -1.51 14.49
N ALA A 77 -10.39 -1.73 13.57
CA ALA A 77 -8.98 -1.60 13.85
C ALA A 77 -8.68 -0.17 14.34
N GLY A 78 -8.02 -0.07 15.49
CA GLY A 78 -7.72 1.21 16.15
C GLY A 78 -6.68 2.06 15.41
N ILE A 79 -5.95 1.48 14.45
CA ILE A 79 -4.88 2.15 13.71
C ILE A 79 -5.02 1.89 12.22
N GLU A 80 -4.89 2.95 11.43
CA GLU A 80 -4.88 2.92 9.97
C GLU A 80 -3.64 3.65 9.45
N ILE A 81 -2.78 2.94 8.72
CA ILE A 81 -1.58 3.48 8.11
C ILE A 81 -1.78 3.43 6.60
N MET A 82 -1.79 4.60 5.97
CA MET A 82 -2.01 4.74 4.54
C MET A 82 -0.73 5.22 3.86
N ILE A 83 -0.39 4.61 2.73
CA ILE A 83 0.66 5.07 1.82
C ILE A 83 -0.02 5.42 0.50
N TRP A 84 -0.27 6.70 0.29
CA TRP A 84 -0.89 7.19 -0.92
C TRP A 84 0.13 7.16 -2.07
N LEU A 85 -0.28 6.69 -3.23
CA LEU A 85 0.48 6.69 -4.48
C LEU A 85 -0.07 7.70 -5.49
N GLY A 86 -1.32 8.13 -5.33
CA GLY A 86 -1.94 9.13 -6.18
C GLY A 86 -2.89 10.03 -5.40
N VAL A 87 -2.93 11.30 -5.79
CA VAL A 87 -3.84 12.33 -5.25
C VAL A 87 -4.47 13.09 -6.41
N PHE A 88 -5.79 13.21 -6.39
CA PHE A 88 -6.59 13.87 -7.42
C PHE A 88 -7.57 14.84 -6.77
N GLY A 89 -7.61 16.07 -7.28
CA GLY A 89 -8.40 17.13 -6.68
C GLY A 89 -7.98 17.46 -5.24
N PRO A 90 -8.84 18.13 -4.46
CA PRO A 90 -8.60 18.48 -3.06
C PRO A 90 -8.81 17.29 -2.10
N ALA A 91 -8.20 16.13 -2.39
CA ALA A 91 -8.19 14.99 -1.49
C ALA A 91 -7.14 15.24 -0.38
N TRP A 92 -7.59 15.70 0.79
CA TRP A 92 -6.73 16.05 1.91
C TRP A 92 -6.61 14.90 2.91
N PRO A 93 -5.38 14.53 3.34
CA PRO A 93 -5.22 13.54 4.40
C PRO A 93 -5.75 14.08 5.73
N LEU A 94 -6.09 13.19 6.65
CA LEU A 94 -6.45 13.59 8.01
C LEU A 94 -5.27 14.31 8.67
N GLY A 95 -5.56 15.45 9.31
CA GLY A 95 -4.54 16.29 9.95
C GLY A 95 -3.77 17.24 9.02
N TRP A 96 -4.13 17.31 7.74
CA TRP A 96 -3.54 18.26 6.77
C TRP A 96 -3.44 19.69 7.30
N ASP A 97 -4.50 20.17 7.94
CA ASP A 97 -4.68 21.53 8.45
C ASP A 97 -4.00 21.79 9.80
N LYS A 98 -3.75 20.73 10.59
CA LYS A 98 -3.26 20.85 11.97
C LYS A 98 -1.78 21.26 12.09
N LYS A 99 -1.00 21.25 10.99
CA LYS A 99 0.45 21.57 10.94
C LYS A 99 1.34 20.78 11.92
N THR A 100 0.81 19.81 12.66
CA THR A 100 1.49 19.11 13.77
C THR A 100 2.46 18.04 13.28
N THR A 101 2.02 17.14 12.39
CA THR A 101 2.85 16.07 11.85
C THR A 101 3.10 16.37 10.38
N ARG A 102 4.34 16.74 10.06
CA ARG A 102 4.82 16.96 8.69
C ARG A 102 6.26 16.48 8.61
N PHE A 103 6.44 15.17 8.51
CA PHE A 103 7.75 14.55 8.32
C PHE A 103 7.89 14.09 6.88
N ARG A 104 9.00 14.41 6.23
CA ARG A 104 9.25 14.03 4.83
C ARG A 104 10.27 12.91 4.79
N GLN A 105 9.96 11.85 4.05
CA GLN A 105 10.83 10.69 3.89
C GLN A 105 10.90 10.25 2.43
N THR A 106 12.10 9.91 1.96
CA THR A 106 12.31 9.34 0.63
C THR A 106 12.70 7.88 0.78
N VAL A 107 12.02 7.01 0.02
CA VAL A 107 12.32 5.57 -0.07
C VAL A 107 12.42 5.22 -1.56
N GLY A 108 13.56 4.72 -2.02
CA GLY A 108 13.72 4.30 -3.42
C GLY A 108 13.52 5.39 -4.48
N GLY A 109 13.69 6.66 -4.11
CA GLY A 109 13.41 7.81 -4.99
C GLY A 109 11.96 8.32 -4.92
N TYR A 110 11.07 7.63 -4.23
CA TYR A 110 9.70 8.06 -3.95
C TYR A 110 9.68 8.88 -2.67
N THR A 111 9.13 10.09 -2.73
CA THR A 111 9.12 10.99 -1.59
C THR A 111 7.71 11.22 -1.06
N PHE A 112 7.56 11.04 0.25
CA PHE A 112 6.29 11.15 0.95
C PHE A 112 6.38 12.14 2.10
N THR A 113 5.24 12.74 2.44
CA THR A 113 5.05 13.57 3.62
C THR A 113 4.01 12.92 4.52
N LEU A 114 4.39 12.64 5.77
CA LEU A 114 3.52 12.06 6.79
C LEU A 114 2.59 13.11 7.37
N TYR A 115 1.32 12.77 7.45
CA TYR A 115 0.26 13.46 8.17
C TYR A 115 -0.36 12.51 9.19
N SER A 116 -0.93 13.05 10.27
CA SER A 116 -1.65 12.24 11.25
C SER A 116 -2.92 12.92 11.73
N GLY A 117 -3.98 12.14 11.93
CA GLY A 117 -5.25 12.62 12.43
C GLY A 117 -6.07 11.49 13.04
N THR A 118 -7.34 11.79 13.34
CA THR A 118 -8.27 10.83 13.93
C THR A 118 -9.36 10.54 12.92
N GLY A 119 -9.58 9.27 12.61
CA GLY A 119 -10.61 8.81 11.71
C GLY A 119 -12.01 8.94 12.32
N PRO A 120 -13.07 8.77 11.52
CA PRO A 120 -14.46 8.96 11.96
C PRO A 120 -14.92 7.95 13.03
N LYS A 121 -14.19 6.85 13.21
CA LYS A 121 -14.45 5.81 14.23
C LYS A 121 -13.57 5.94 15.47
N GLY A 122 -12.75 6.98 15.56
CA GLY A 122 -11.80 7.18 16.65
C GLY A 122 -10.46 6.49 16.46
N GLN A 123 -10.22 5.84 15.32
CA GLN A 123 -8.93 5.27 14.96
C GLN A 123 -7.87 6.34 14.72
N ASP A 124 -6.62 6.06 15.08
CA ASP A 124 -5.48 6.90 14.74
C ASP A 124 -5.07 6.63 13.29
N VAL A 125 -5.04 7.68 12.47
CA VAL A 125 -4.76 7.59 11.04
C VAL A 125 -3.46 8.27 10.70
N PHE A 126 -2.56 7.56 10.03
CA PHE A 126 -1.26 8.03 9.59
C PHE A 126 -1.16 7.91 8.07
N THR A 127 -1.05 9.04 7.38
CA THR A 127 -1.06 9.07 5.91
C THR A 127 0.25 9.59 5.37
N TRP A 128 0.97 8.75 4.62
CA TRP A 128 2.11 9.14 3.80
C TRP A 128 1.62 9.62 2.44
N VAL A 129 1.62 10.93 2.22
CA VAL A 129 1.17 11.56 0.97
C VAL A 129 2.34 11.78 0.02
N PRO A 130 2.26 11.35 -1.24
CA PRO A 130 3.36 11.49 -2.17
C PRO A 130 3.45 12.93 -2.65
N ASP A 131 4.64 13.36 -3.07
CA ASP A 131 4.82 14.69 -3.67
C ASP A 131 4.38 14.76 -5.14
N THR A 132 4.21 13.61 -5.79
CA THR A 132 3.65 13.46 -7.13
C THR A 132 2.94 12.11 -7.25
N ASN A 133 2.18 11.91 -8.33
CA ASN A 133 1.47 10.65 -8.55
C ASN A 133 2.44 9.59 -9.09
N TYR A 134 2.60 8.49 -8.36
CA TYR A 134 3.44 7.35 -8.71
C TYR A 134 2.58 6.19 -9.24
N THR A 135 2.46 6.09 -10.56
CA THR A 135 1.58 5.11 -11.24
C THR A 135 2.22 3.75 -11.48
N VAL A 136 3.56 3.71 -11.48
CA VAL A 136 4.36 2.48 -11.56
C VAL A 136 5.35 2.48 -10.42
N ILE A 137 5.25 1.49 -9.55
CA ILE A 137 6.06 1.37 -8.34
C ILE A 137 6.55 -0.05 -8.15
N ALA A 138 7.77 -0.18 -7.63
CA ALA A 138 8.36 -1.45 -7.21
C ALA A 138 9.40 -1.16 -6.12
N HIS A 139 8.97 -1.16 -4.85
CA HIS A 139 9.88 -0.84 -3.74
C HIS A 139 9.47 -1.45 -2.40
N ASP A 140 10.43 -1.47 -1.47
CA ASP A 140 10.20 -1.80 -0.07
C ASP A 140 9.74 -0.55 0.69
N PHE A 141 8.52 -0.58 1.20
CA PHE A 141 7.91 0.49 1.98
C PHE A 141 8.01 0.30 3.49
N ALA A 142 8.65 -0.78 3.97
CA ALA A 142 8.85 -1.00 5.40
C ALA A 142 9.49 0.22 6.10
N PRO A 143 10.42 0.99 5.50
CA PRO A 143 10.96 2.18 6.16
C PRO A 143 9.93 3.25 6.54
N LEU A 144 8.81 3.36 5.81
CA LEU A 144 7.73 4.31 6.14
C LEU A 144 6.94 3.83 7.38
N VAL A 145 6.58 2.55 7.40
CA VAL A 145 5.89 1.92 8.54
C VAL A 145 6.79 1.91 9.78
N GLN A 146 8.08 1.60 9.59
CA GLN A 146 9.05 1.56 10.67
C GLN A 146 9.30 2.92 11.30
N HIS A 147 9.21 4.01 10.54
CA HIS A 147 9.33 5.35 11.10
C HIS A 147 8.28 5.59 12.20
N LEU A 148 7.04 5.13 11.99
CA LEU A 148 5.94 5.35 12.93
C LEU A 148 6.23 4.76 14.31
N TRP A 149 6.65 3.50 14.39
CA TRP A 149 6.93 2.88 15.68
C TRP A 149 8.30 3.25 16.26
N LYS A 150 9.30 3.53 15.43
CA LYS A 150 10.61 4.01 15.91
C LYS A 150 10.53 5.40 16.56
N THR A 151 9.55 6.20 16.17
CA THR A 151 9.32 7.54 16.73
C THR A 151 8.27 7.57 17.83
N GLY A 152 7.64 6.43 18.15
CA GLY A 152 6.59 6.35 19.15
C GLY A 152 5.25 6.93 18.71
N LEU A 153 5.05 7.19 17.42
CA LEU A 153 3.75 7.60 16.87
C LEU A 153 2.74 6.44 16.87
N VAL A 154 3.22 5.21 16.72
CA VAL A 154 2.45 3.97 16.80
C VAL A 154 3.16 3.01 17.73
N ASP A 155 2.44 2.27 18.57
CA ASP A 155 3.05 1.19 19.35
C ASP A 155 3.49 0.06 18.42
N GLY A 156 4.78 -0.28 18.44
CA GLY A 156 5.33 -1.34 17.60
C GLY A 156 4.78 -2.74 17.89
N SER A 157 4.09 -2.94 19.00
CA SER A 157 3.39 -4.19 19.34
C SER A 157 1.98 -4.29 18.77
N ALA A 158 1.43 -3.22 18.17
CA ALA A 158 0.19 -3.32 17.42
C ALA A 158 0.36 -4.31 16.25
N SER A 159 -0.62 -5.17 16.08
CA SER A 159 -0.62 -6.24 15.08
C SER A 159 -1.30 -5.76 13.81
N VAL A 160 -0.63 -5.91 12.66
CA VAL A 160 -1.21 -5.70 11.33
C VAL A 160 -2.08 -6.90 10.98
N GLY A 161 -3.34 -6.67 10.63
CA GLY A 161 -4.27 -7.74 10.26
C GLY A 161 -4.69 -7.71 8.78
N ILE A 162 -4.74 -6.51 8.17
CA ILE A 162 -5.10 -6.34 6.76
C ILE A 162 -4.13 -5.38 6.11
N ILE A 163 -3.73 -5.72 4.88
CA ILE A 163 -3.19 -4.76 3.93
C ILE A 163 -4.07 -4.77 2.68
N ALA A 164 -4.48 -3.61 2.19
CA ALA A 164 -5.25 -3.48 0.97
C ALA A 164 -4.65 -2.42 0.04
N PHE A 165 -4.85 -2.58 -1.26
CA PHE A 165 -4.50 -1.57 -2.26
C PHE A 165 -5.73 -1.20 -3.08
N GLY A 166 -6.04 0.09 -3.16
CA GLY A 166 -7.24 0.56 -3.82
C GLY A 166 -7.26 2.05 -4.04
N SER A 167 -8.45 2.57 -4.31
CA SER A 167 -8.68 4.01 -4.50
C SER A 167 -9.83 4.48 -3.65
N GLU A 168 -9.59 5.45 -2.76
CA GLU A 168 -10.69 6.13 -2.08
C GLU A 168 -11.26 7.21 -3.00
N MET A 169 -12.52 7.08 -3.35
CA MET A 169 -13.27 8.08 -4.12
C MET A 169 -14.09 8.93 -3.18
N PHE A 170 -13.85 10.23 -3.17
CA PHE A 170 -14.61 11.21 -2.38
C PHE A 170 -15.72 11.85 -3.20
N PHE A 171 -15.43 12.16 -4.47
CA PHE A 171 -16.38 12.83 -5.37
C PHE A 171 -15.97 12.68 -6.83
N SER A 172 -16.96 12.68 -7.73
CA SER A 172 -16.80 12.90 -9.17
C SER A 172 -18.19 13.21 -9.73
N THR A 173 -18.29 14.03 -10.78
CA THR A 173 -19.56 14.27 -11.47
C THR A 173 -19.94 13.13 -12.41
N GLU A 174 -18.98 12.28 -12.76
CA GLU A 174 -19.17 11.12 -13.65
C GLU A 174 -18.43 9.89 -13.11
N PRO A 175 -18.80 8.65 -13.52
CA PRO A 175 -18.09 7.45 -13.10
C PRO A 175 -16.59 7.48 -13.47
N VAL A 176 -15.76 7.06 -12.52
CA VAL A 176 -14.30 6.91 -12.67
C VAL A 176 -13.93 5.46 -12.46
N THR A 177 -13.01 4.94 -13.25
CA THR A 177 -12.52 3.57 -13.17
C THR A 177 -11.10 3.53 -12.61
N PHE A 178 -10.91 2.73 -11.57
CA PHE A 178 -9.59 2.36 -11.05
C PHE A 178 -9.18 0.99 -11.61
N GLN A 179 -7.93 0.88 -12.05
CA GLN A 179 -7.39 -0.37 -12.59
C GLN A 179 -6.04 -0.67 -11.97
N ALA A 180 -5.90 -1.86 -11.39
CA ALA A 180 -4.60 -2.41 -11.00
C ALA A 180 -4.19 -3.45 -12.06
N LYS A 181 -3.32 -3.03 -12.99
CA LYS A 181 -2.90 -3.86 -14.13
C LYS A 181 -1.94 -4.96 -13.70
N SER A 182 -1.02 -4.61 -12.80
CA SER A 182 -0.09 -5.53 -12.17
C SER A 182 -0.01 -5.16 -10.71
N LEU A 183 -0.15 -6.16 -9.85
CA LEU A 183 -0.10 -5.99 -8.41
C LEU A 183 0.64 -7.16 -7.77
N ALA A 184 1.63 -6.84 -6.94
CA ALA A 184 2.29 -7.82 -6.10
C ALA A 184 2.66 -7.24 -4.74
N MET A 185 2.50 -8.05 -3.69
CA MET A 185 2.93 -7.72 -2.35
C MET A 185 3.68 -8.91 -1.75
N ASP A 186 4.74 -8.58 -1.01
CA ASP A 186 5.48 -9.51 -0.18
C ASP A 186 5.89 -8.87 1.15
N VAL A 187 5.68 -9.61 2.23
CA VAL A 187 5.92 -9.18 3.61
C VAL A 187 6.88 -10.19 4.26
N GLU A 188 8.00 -9.70 4.78
CA GLU A 188 8.99 -10.54 5.47
C GLU A 188 9.04 -10.22 6.97
N ASP A 189 9.11 -11.27 7.79
CA ASP A 189 9.31 -11.17 9.23
C ASP A 189 10.79 -11.22 9.65
N GLY A 190 11.11 -10.71 10.84
CA GLY A 190 12.44 -10.86 11.45
C GLY A 190 13.00 -9.59 12.11
N ARG A 191 14.33 -9.44 12.11
CA ARG A 191 15.02 -8.22 12.58
C ARG A 191 15.14 -7.21 11.44
N PRO A 192 14.73 -5.94 11.62
CA PRO A 192 14.84 -4.91 10.57
C PRO A 192 16.25 -4.82 9.99
N LYS A 193 16.39 -4.94 8.66
CA LYS A 193 17.67 -4.79 7.97
C LYS A 193 18.13 -3.32 8.08
N PRO A 194 19.42 -3.03 8.35
CA PRO A 194 19.94 -1.67 8.22
C PRO A 194 19.69 -1.16 6.80
N SER A 195 19.37 0.13 6.65
CA SER A 195 19.08 0.76 5.36
C SER A 195 20.27 0.60 4.39
N ALA A 196 20.21 -0.41 3.52
CA ALA A 196 21.13 -0.61 2.42
C ALA A 196 20.33 -0.65 1.12
N ALA A 197 20.84 0.02 0.08
CA ALA A 197 20.21 0.13 -1.23
C ALA A 197 19.81 -1.26 -1.77
N SER A 198 18.53 -1.45 -2.09
CA SER A 198 18.02 -2.71 -2.60
C SER A 198 18.56 -2.98 -4.01
N SER A 199 19.45 -3.95 -4.14
CA SER A 199 19.84 -4.52 -5.42
C SER A 199 18.79 -5.54 -5.85
N TRP A 200 17.66 -5.08 -6.40
CA TRP A 200 16.67 -5.98 -7.00
C TRP A 200 16.80 -6.02 -8.52
N LYS A 201 16.71 -7.22 -9.09
CA LYS A 201 16.67 -7.45 -10.54
C LYS A 201 15.20 -7.57 -10.97
N PRO A 202 14.72 -6.73 -11.91
CA PRO A 202 13.35 -6.85 -12.39
C PRO A 202 13.15 -8.20 -13.07
N LEU A 203 12.07 -8.91 -12.72
CA LEU A 203 11.62 -10.06 -13.50
C LEU A 203 11.13 -9.55 -14.87
N GLY A 204 11.76 -10.08 -15.91
CA GLY A 204 11.48 -9.74 -17.30
C GLY A 204 10.02 -9.97 -17.66
N ARG A 205 9.52 -9.08 -18.51
CA ARG A 205 8.21 -9.09 -19.17
C ARG A 205 7.92 -10.49 -19.73
N LEU A 206 7.06 -11.27 -19.08
CA LEU A 206 6.70 -12.62 -19.53
C LEU A 206 5.73 -12.53 -20.71
N GLY A 207 6.25 -12.83 -21.90
CA GLY A 207 5.46 -13.30 -23.03
C GLY A 207 4.84 -14.65 -22.71
N TRP A 208 3.63 -14.87 -23.21
CA TRP A 208 2.91 -16.12 -23.14
C TRP A 208 3.66 -17.23 -23.89
N LEU A 209 4.01 -18.34 -23.22
CA LEU A 209 3.94 -19.73 -23.70
C LEU A 209 4.64 -20.69 -22.72
N GLY A 210 3.92 -21.75 -22.31
CA GLY A 210 4.54 -23.07 -22.03
C GLY A 210 4.72 -23.47 -20.56
N TYR A 211 3.85 -24.39 -20.11
CA TYR A 211 4.07 -25.27 -18.96
C TYR A 211 5.30 -26.17 -19.19
N ALA A 212 6.19 -26.34 -18.20
CA ALA A 212 6.95 -27.58 -17.99
C ALA A 212 7.56 -27.65 -16.58
N SER A 213 7.17 -28.69 -15.85
CA SER A 213 7.84 -29.24 -14.66
C SER A 213 9.22 -29.81 -15.03
N THR A 214 10.21 -29.70 -14.13
CA THR A 214 11.10 -30.81 -13.76
C THR A 214 11.95 -30.47 -12.52
N ASN A 215 12.04 -31.45 -11.60
CA ASN A 215 12.97 -31.50 -10.47
C ASN A 215 14.41 -31.75 -10.93
N VAL A 216 15.42 -31.12 -10.29
CA VAL A 216 16.74 -31.73 -10.01
C VAL A 216 17.33 -31.21 -8.69
N LYS A 217 17.94 -32.13 -7.93
CA LYS A 217 18.56 -32.00 -6.60
C LYS A 217 19.94 -31.31 -6.58
N GLN A 218 20.29 -30.89 -5.35
CA GLN A 218 21.62 -30.83 -4.70
C GLN A 218 22.56 -29.65 -4.97
N TRP A 219 22.75 -28.83 -3.93
CA TRP A 219 24.08 -28.45 -3.40
C TRP A 219 23.97 -28.21 -1.88
N LEU A 220 24.87 -28.83 -1.11
CA LEU A 220 25.00 -28.72 0.35
C LEU A 220 25.91 -27.53 0.68
N GLY A 221 25.43 -26.63 1.54
CA GLY A 221 26.22 -25.57 2.15
C GLY A 221 25.53 -25.10 3.42
N HIS A 222 26.16 -25.31 4.57
CA HIS A 222 25.66 -24.87 5.88
C HIS A 222 25.41 -23.35 5.89
N ILE A 223 24.15 -22.95 6.01
CA ILE A 223 23.73 -21.61 6.41
C ILE A 223 22.72 -21.79 7.54
N LEU A 224 22.93 -21.07 8.65
CA LEU A 224 21.96 -20.94 9.73
C LEU A 224 20.60 -20.54 9.15
N LEU A 225 19.66 -21.47 9.15
CA LEU A 225 18.27 -21.23 8.84
C LEU A 225 17.66 -20.41 9.99
N SER A 226 17.71 -19.09 9.86
CA SER A 226 16.57 -18.28 10.30
C SER A 226 15.53 -18.46 9.22
N ALA A 227 14.46 -19.19 9.53
CA ALA A 227 13.34 -19.37 8.63
C ALA A 227 12.62 -18.02 8.48
N CYS A 228 13.05 -17.19 7.53
CA CYS A 228 12.29 -16.05 7.04
C CYS A 228 11.09 -16.60 6.29
N ARG A 229 9.88 -16.24 6.70
CA ARG A 229 8.66 -16.60 5.98
C ARG A 229 8.33 -15.47 5.00
N THR A 230 8.15 -15.84 3.74
CA THR A 230 7.85 -14.93 2.63
C THR A 230 6.48 -15.31 2.07
N SER A 231 5.59 -14.34 1.87
CA SER A 231 4.24 -14.54 1.35
C SER A 231 4.04 -13.64 0.14
N THR A 232 4.07 -14.21 -1.07
CA THR A 232 3.89 -13.45 -2.32
C THR A 232 2.48 -13.62 -2.88
N ILE A 233 1.80 -12.52 -3.20
CA ILE A 233 0.48 -12.51 -3.83
C ILE A 233 0.57 -11.81 -5.19
N PHE A 234 -0.05 -12.37 -6.23
CA PHE A 234 -0.16 -11.77 -7.57
C PHE A 234 -1.64 -11.56 -7.94
N ALA A 235 -1.99 -10.36 -8.42
CA ALA A 235 -3.33 -10.10 -8.95
C ALA A 235 -3.32 -9.06 -10.09
N GLY A 236 -4.23 -9.23 -11.05
CA GLY A 236 -4.65 -8.19 -11.99
C GLY A 236 -6.16 -8.00 -11.84
N VAL A 237 -6.61 -6.80 -11.46
CA VAL A 237 -8.00 -6.54 -11.06
C VAL A 237 -8.45 -5.18 -11.59
N VAL A 238 -9.56 -5.17 -12.32
CA VAL A 238 -10.30 -3.94 -12.67
C VAL A 238 -11.41 -3.79 -11.64
N LEU A 239 -11.42 -2.65 -10.95
CA LEU A 239 -12.45 -2.35 -9.95
C LEU A 239 -13.23 -1.13 -10.41
N VAL A 240 -14.51 -1.33 -10.71
CA VAL A 240 -15.43 -0.25 -11.04
C VAL A 240 -16.20 0.10 -9.76
N PRO A 241 -16.11 1.34 -9.25
CA PRO A 241 -16.96 1.76 -8.14
C PRO A 241 -18.42 1.70 -8.59
N VAL A 242 -19.27 1.06 -7.79
CA VAL A 242 -20.72 1.11 -7.97
C VAL A 242 -21.21 2.41 -7.35
N VAL A 243 -21.89 3.23 -8.16
CA VAL A 243 -22.46 4.52 -7.76
C VAL A 243 -23.71 4.31 -6.92
#